data_AF-A0A1H8F4N1-F1
#
_entry.id   AF-A0A1H8F4N1-F1
#
_cell.length_a   1.000
_cell.length_b   1.000
_cell.length_c   1.000
_cell.angle_alpha   90.00
_cell.angle_beta   90.00
_cell.angle_gamma   90.00
#
_symmetry.space_group_name_H-M   'P 1'
#
loop_
_entity.id
_entity.type
_entity.pdbx_description
1 polymer ?
#
loop_
_entity_poly.entity_id
_entity_poly.type
_entity_poly.pdbx_seq_one_letter_code
_entity_poly.pdbx_strand_id
1 'polypeptide(L)'
;MSPLPPCGLYRTRQALGSHIPEGRLVYFHNHGDPGPGLYLPSGWNQNRAQWHARGTTLPAPEWAEHLEPLVSEGFYRVRESFFCCEKHCQTFEEDQLVQLGYNGAAEPILFVPQWGASGLAFPTTGTLVERKRLDRLTALKVPLASTEDGTAPFH
;
A
#
# COMPACT_ATOMS: atom_id res chain seq x y z
N MET A 1 -23.20 -4.08 -16.49
CA MET A 1 -21.79 -4.29 -16.13
C MET A 1 -21.43 -3.25 -15.09
N SER A 2 -21.01 -3.68 -13.90
CA SER A 2 -20.49 -2.76 -12.89
C SER A 2 -19.16 -2.18 -13.41
N PRO A 3 -18.89 -0.88 -13.23
CA PRO A 3 -17.62 -0.30 -13.63
C PRO A 3 -16.48 -0.95 -12.82
N LEU A 4 -15.34 -1.18 -13.48
CA LEU A 4 -14.14 -1.66 -12.79
C LEU A 4 -13.71 -0.68 -11.70
N PRO A 5 -13.09 -1.16 -10.60
CA PRO A 5 -12.57 -0.28 -9.57
C PRO A 5 -11.45 0.63 -10.12
N PRO A 6 -11.08 1.70 -9.39
CA PRO A 6 -9.96 2.55 -9.79
C PRO A 6 -8.63 1.79 -9.75
N CYS A 7 -7.60 2.32 -10.43
CA CYS A 7 -6.25 1.79 -10.26
C CYS A 7 -5.76 2.03 -8.82
N GLY A 8 -4.98 1.09 -8.27
CA GLY A 8 -4.43 1.26 -6.93
C GLY A 8 -4.11 -0.04 -6.23
N LEU A 9 -3.98 0.05 -4.90
CA LEU A 9 -3.63 -1.07 -4.03
C LEU A 9 -4.87 -1.81 -3.57
N TYR A 10 -4.81 -3.13 -3.64
CA TYR A 10 -5.90 -3.99 -3.23
C TYR A 10 -5.38 -5.20 -2.45
N ARG A 11 -6.28 -5.78 -1.66
CA ARG A 11 -6.16 -7.09 -1.04
C ARG A 11 -7.16 -8.03 -1.71
N THR A 12 -6.72 -9.22 -2.07
CA THR A 12 -7.64 -10.24 -2.58
C THR A 12 -8.51 -10.80 -1.45
N ARG A 13 -9.84 -10.89 -1.68
CA ARG A 13 -10.81 -11.48 -0.74
C ARG A 13 -10.94 -12.99 -0.89
N GLN A 14 -10.44 -13.54 -1.98
CA GLN A 14 -10.35 -14.97 -2.26
C GLN A 14 -9.17 -15.22 -3.21
N ALA A 15 -8.83 -16.48 -3.45
CA ALA A 15 -7.87 -16.82 -4.49
C ALA A 15 -8.38 -16.42 -5.88
N LEU A 16 -7.50 -15.83 -6.69
CA LEU A 16 -7.77 -15.41 -8.07
C LEU A 16 -6.91 -16.26 -9.01
N GLY A 17 -7.54 -17.27 -9.61
CA GLY A 17 -6.85 -18.27 -10.42
C GLY A 17 -5.90 -19.13 -9.60
N SER A 18 -4.89 -19.72 -10.25
CA SER A 18 -3.93 -20.63 -9.62
C SER A 18 -2.75 -19.93 -8.93
N HIS A 19 -2.49 -18.66 -9.22
CA HIS A 19 -1.22 -18.00 -8.87
C HIS A 19 -1.37 -16.83 -7.89
N ILE A 20 -2.58 -16.36 -7.62
CA ILE A 20 -2.83 -15.25 -6.71
C ILE A 20 -3.68 -15.79 -5.54
N PRO A 21 -3.07 -16.02 -4.35
CA PRO A 21 -3.82 -16.53 -3.20
C PRO A 21 -4.76 -15.47 -2.61
N GLU A 22 -5.64 -15.91 -1.72
CA GLU A 22 -6.43 -15.01 -0.87
C GLU A 22 -5.53 -14.17 0.05
N GLY A 23 -5.97 -12.96 0.36
CA GLY A 23 -5.28 -12.06 1.27
C GLY A 23 -3.98 -11.49 0.70
N ARG A 24 -3.74 -11.60 -0.60
CA ARG A 24 -2.52 -11.14 -1.25
C ARG A 24 -2.59 -9.64 -1.54
N LEU A 25 -1.48 -8.94 -1.29
CA LEU A 25 -1.27 -7.58 -1.79
C LEU A 25 -1.10 -7.60 -3.31
N VAL A 26 -1.87 -6.78 -4.01
CA VAL A 26 -1.80 -6.61 -5.46
C VAL A 26 -1.94 -5.12 -5.82
N TYR A 27 -1.31 -4.72 -6.91
CA TYR A 27 -1.66 -3.49 -7.61
C TYR A 27 -2.62 -3.82 -8.75
N PHE A 28 -3.75 -3.15 -8.80
CA PHE A 28 -4.73 -3.28 -9.88
C PHE A 28 -4.60 -2.10 -10.84
N HIS A 29 -4.57 -2.41 -12.13
CA HIS A 29 -4.63 -1.44 -13.20
C HIS A 29 -5.87 -1.73 -14.04
N ASN A 30 -6.81 -0.78 -14.09
CA ASN A 30 -8.14 -1.00 -14.67
C ASN A 30 -8.20 -0.80 -16.20
N HIS A 31 -7.06 -0.51 -16.82
CA HIS A 31 -6.86 -0.35 -18.26
C HIS A 31 -5.57 -1.07 -18.68
N GLY A 32 -5.40 -1.25 -19.99
CA GLY A 32 -4.23 -1.92 -20.57
C GLY A 32 -4.56 -2.64 -21.88
N ASP A 33 -3.52 -3.17 -22.52
CA ASP A 33 -3.62 -4.06 -23.68
C ASP A 33 -2.96 -5.40 -23.30
N PRO A 34 -3.69 -6.53 -23.24
CA PRO A 34 -5.05 -6.76 -23.77
C PRO A 34 -6.22 -6.37 -22.84
N GLY A 35 -5.95 -5.85 -21.65
CA GLY A 35 -7.01 -5.42 -20.72
C GLY A 35 -6.51 -5.13 -19.30
N PRO A 36 -7.42 -5.03 -18.32
CA PRO A 36 -7.10 -4.81 -16.91
C PRO A 36 -6.16 -5.87 -16.35
N GLY A 37 -5.27 -5.49 -15.44
CA GLY A 37 -4.22 -6.37 -14.92
C GLY A 37 -4.02 -6.29 -13.41
N LEU A 38 -3.57 -7.40 -12.84
CA LEU A 38 -3.11 -7.53 -11.45
C LEU A 38 -1.60 -7.74 -11.40
N TYR A 39 -0.92 -6.96 -10.58
CA TYR A 39 0.53 -7.02 -10.43
C TYR A 39 0.88 -7.42 -9.00
N LEU A 40 1.71 -8.45 -8.88
CA LEU A 40 2.21 -8.91 -7.58
C LEU A 40 3.43 -8.09 -7.16
N PRO A 41 3.66 -7.93 -5.84
CA PRO A 41 4.86 -7.25 -5.37
C PRO A 41 6.10 -8.07 -5.70
N SER A 42 7.10 -7.43 -6.28
CA SER A 42 8.42 -7.99 -6.62
C SER A 42 9.47 -7.72 -5.54
N GLY A 43 9.20 -6.76 -4.66
CA GLY A 43 10.08 -6.34 -3.58
C GLY A 43 9.54 -5.09 -2.90
N TRP A 44 10.35 -4.50 -2.02
CA TRP A 44 10.04 -3.24 -1.36
C TRP A 44 11.23 -2.30 -1.48
N ASN A 45 10.94 -1.03 -1.75
CA ASN A 45 11.93 0.02 -1.72
C ASN A 45 11.39 1.20 -0.91
N GLN A 46 12.16 1.68 0.06
CA GLN A 46 11.74 2.75 0.98
C GLN A 46 10.36 2.45 1.60
N ASN A 47 10.17 1.21 2.08
CA ASN A 47 8.93 0.70 2.69
C ASN A 47 7.68 0.69 1.80
N ARG A 48 7.83 0.90 0.49
CA ARG A 48 6.76 0.84 -0.50
C ARG A 48 6.93 -0.37 -1.39
N ALA A 49 5.82 -1.01 -1.75
CA ALA A 49 5.82 -2.13 -2.65
C ALA A 49 6.33 -1.72 -4.04
N GLN A 50 7.23 -2.54 -4.58
CA GLN A 50 7.61 -2.54 -5.98
C GLN A 50 6.86 -3.67 -6.68
N TRP A 51 6.51 -3.47 -7.94
CA TRP A 51 5.66 -4.39 -8.68
C TRP A 51 6.46 -5.14 -9.74
N HIS A 52 6.05 -6.38 -10.05
CA HIS A 52 6.56 -7.04 -11.24
C HIS A 52 6.14 -6.27 -12.50
N ALA A 53 7.03 -6.18 -13.50
CA ALA A 53 6.72 -5.50 -14.75
C ALA A 53 5.62 -6.21 -15.58
N ARG A 54 5.43 -7.51 -15.36
CA ARG A 54 4.37 -8.31 -15.99
C ARG A 54 3.31 -8.68 -14.95
N GLY A 55 2.07 -8.30 -15.23
CA GLY A 55 0.91 -8.67 -14.44
C GLY A 55 0.12 -9.84 -15.04
N THR A 56 -0.92 -10.24 -14.32
CA THR A 56 -1.94 -11.19 -14.77
C THR A 56 -3.14 -10.41 -15.30
N THR A 57 -3.45 -10.53 -16.59
CA THR A 57 -4.69 -9.97 -17.15
C THR A 57 -5.89 -10.64 -16.50
N LEU A 58 -6.93 -9.86 -16.14
CA LEU A 58 -8.17 -10.42 -15.63
C LEU A 58 -8.87 -11.21 -16.75
N PRO A 59 -9.25 -12.49 -16.52
CA PRO A 59 -10.01 -13.25 -17.49
C PRO A 59 -11.41 -12.68 -17.74
N ALA A 60 -12.00 -12.09 -16.71
CA ALA A 60 -13.32 -11.47 -16.77
C ALA A 60 -13.44 -10.32 -15.74
N PRO A 61 -14.26 -9.28 -15.98
CA PRO A 61 -14.39 -8.12 -15.08
C PRO A 61 -14.81 -8.46 -13.65
N GLU A 62 -15.58 -9.53 -13.45
CA GLU A 62 -16.14 -9.96 -12.15
C GLU A 62 -15.04 -10.31 -11.15
N TRP A 63 -13.84 -10.63 -11.61
CA TRP A 63 -12.69 -10.86 -10.74
C TRP A 63 -12.35 -9.64 -9.88
N ALA A 64 -12.64 -8.44 -10.39
CA ALA A 64 -12.38 -7.20 -9.67
C ALA A 64 -13.31 -7.02 -8.45
N GLU A 65 -14.46 -7.71 -8.39
CA GLU A 65 -15.38 -7.67 -7.24
C GLU A 65 -14.78 -8.31 -5.98
N HIS A 66 -13.77 -9.17 -6.18
CA HIS A 66 -13.03 -9.83 -5.13
C HIS A 66 -11.80 -9.04 -4.65
N LEU A 67 -11.66 -7.79 -5.10
CA LEU A 67 -10.61 -6.88 -4.66
C LEU A 67 -11.16 -5.95 -3.58
N GLU A 68 -10.50 -5.96 -2.42
CA GLU A 68 -10.75 -5.02 -1.34
C GLU A 68 -9.77 -3.85 -1.45
N PRO A 69 -10.23 -2.60 -1.62
CA PRO A 69 -9.33 -1.45 -1.74
C PRO A 69 -8.54 -1.25 -0.46
N LEU A 70 -7.27 -0.89 -0.62
CA LEU A 70 -6.38 -0.51 0.47
C LEU A 70 -6.13 0.99 0.47
N VAL A 71 -5.84 1.53 1.65
CA VAL A 71 -5.31 2.88 1.78
C VAL A 71 -3.97 2.94 1.03
N SER A 72 -3.72 4.01 0.29
CA SER A 72 -2.46 4.15 -0.43
C SER A 72 -1.25 4.10 0.51
N GLU A 73 -0.13 3.56 0.05
CA GLU A 73 1.13 3.74 0.75
C GLU A 73 1.56 5.20 0.73
N GLY A 74 2.31 5.64 1.75
CA GLY A 74 2.83 7.01 1.79
C GLY A 74 3.01 7.53 3.20
N PHE A 75 3.12 8.85 3.32
CA PHE A 75 3.28 9.53 4.60
C PHE A 75 1.94 9.99 5.15
N TYR A 76 1.78 9.83 6.45
CA TYR A 76 0.55 10.11 7.17
C TYR A 76 0.86 10.83 8.48
N ARG A 77 -0.07 11.66 8.90
CA ARG A 77 -0.15 12.18 10.27
C ARG A 77 -1.16 11.35 11.05
N VAL A 78 -0.81 10.98 12.27
CA VAL A 78 -1.74 10.39 13.22
C VAL A 78 -2.71 11.48 13.71
N ARG A 79 -4.01 11.32 13.45
CA ARG A 79 -5.05 12.30 13.80
C ARG A 79 -5.46 12.24 15.27
N GLU A 80 -5.34 11.08 15.88
CA GLU A 80 -5.63 10.85 17.30
C GLU A 80 -4.79 9.66 17.79
N SER A 81 -4.37 9.68 19.04
CA SER A 81 -3.53 8.62 19.60
C SER A 81 -4.23 7.26 19.57
N PHE A 82 -3.51 6.20 19.18
CA PHE A 82 -4.05 4.84 19.16
C PHE A 82 -2.96 3.78 19.39
N PHE A 83 -3.38 2.60 19.80
CA PHE A 83 -2.51 1.44 19.90
C PHE A 83 -2.51 0.61 18.61
N CYS A 84 -1.38 0.02 18.27
CA CYS A 84 -1.22 -0.80 17.05
C CYS A 84 -2.26 -1.93 16.92
N CYS A 85 -2.64 -2.55 18.04
CA CYS A 85 -3.58 -3.67 18.15
C CYS A 85 -4.18 -3.75 19.55
N GLU A 86 -5.14 -4.64 19.78
CA GLU A 86 -5.80 -4.85 21.10
C GLU A 86 -4.83 -5.20 22.24
N LYS A 87 -3.63 -5.73 21.93
CA LYS A 87 -2.61 -6.04 22.94
C LYS A 87 -1.77 -4.83 23.37
N HIS A 88 -1.99 -3.67 22.77
CA HIS A 88 -1.31 -2.42 23.11
C HIS A 88 0.23 -2.50 23.06
N CYS A 89 0.79 -3.25 22.09
CA CYS A 89 2.24 -3.45 21.97
C CYS A 89 3.02 -2.15 21.68
N GLN A 90 2.37 -1.20 21.00
CA GLN A 90 2.94 0.11 20.68
C GLN A 90 1.83 1.16 20.57
N THR A 91 2.15 2.38 20.99
CA THR A 91 1.30 3.57 20.85
C THR A 91 1.81 4.43 19.71
N PHE A 92 0.89 4.97 18.92
CA PHE A 92 1.11 6.06 17.99
C PHE A 92 0.43 7.30 18.55
N GLU A 93 1.17 8.40 18.64
CA GLU A 93 0.70 9.63 19.29
C GLU A 93 0.03 10.56 18.28
N GLU A 94 -0.92 11.38 18.74
CA GLU A 94 -1.50 12.45 17.94
C GLU A 94 -0.42 13.35 17.33
N ASP A 95 -0.64 13.77 16.09
CA ASP A 95 0.29 14.54 15.25
C ASP A 95 1.62 13.84 14.89
N GLN A 96 1.83 12.59 15.29
CA GLN A 96 3.01 11.84 14.90
C GLN A 96 3.07 11.58 13.40
N LEU A 97 4.24 11.83 12.80
CA LEU A 97 4.55 11.43 11.43
C LEU A 97 4.79 9.93 11.36
N VAL A 98 4.09 9.25 10.45
CA VAL A 98 4.29 7.83 10.14
C VAL A 98 4.32 7.62 8.63
N GLN A 99 4.99 6.56 8.19
CA GLN A 99 4.87 6.04 6.83
C GLN A 99 4.03 4.75 6.86
N LEU A 100 3.03 4.65 5.99
CA LEU A 100 2.24 3.46 5.77
C LEU A 100 2.82 2.65 4.60
N GLY A 101 3.09 1.38 4.87
CA GLY A 101 3.44 0.34 3.89
C GLY A 101 2.63 -0.93 4.13
N TYR A 102 2.78 -1.92 3.27
CA TYR A 102 2.12 -3.23 3.41
C TYR A 102 3.11 -4.38 3.21
N ASN A 103 2.89 -5.51 3.90
CA ASN A 103 3.58 -6.74 3.54
C ASN A 103 2.88 -7.47 2.37
N GLY A 104 3.45 -8.61 1.96
CA GLY A 104 2.87 -9.42 0.88
C GLY A 104 1.47 -9.98 1.18
N ALA A 105 1.05 -10.04 2.44
CA ALA A 105 -0.28 -10.46 2.88
C ALA A 105 -1.26 -9.26 3.04
N ALA A 106 -0.90 -8.09 2.49
CA ALA A 106 -1.67 -6.86 2.58
C ALA A 106 -1.97 -6.41 4.02
N GLU A 107 -1.11 -6.81 4.98
CA GLU A 107 -1.21 -6.32 6.36
C GLU A 107 -0.49 -4.97 6.45
N PRO A 108 -1.13 -3.94 7.01
CA PRO A 108 -0.54 -2.61 7.08
C PRO A 108 0.56 -2.57 8.14
N ILE A 109 1.63 -1.87 7.81
CA ILE A 109 2.80 -1.64 8.65
C ILE A 109 3.00 -0.13 8.76
N LEU A 110 3.15 0.37 9.99
CA LEU A 110 3.55 1.75 10.23
C LEU A 110 5.03 1.82 10.59
N PHE A 111 5.75 2.68 9.87
CA PHE A 111 7.15 2.98 10.09
C PHE A 111 7.24 4.39 10.68
N VAL A 112 7.87 4.51 11.85
CA VAL A 112 8.01 5.79 12.55
C VAL A 112 9.41 6.35 12.24
N PRO A 113 9.53 7.41 11.44
CA PRO A 113 10.82 8.05 11.23
C PRO A 113 11.37 8.65 12.51
N GLN A 114 12.70 8.75 12.57
CA GLN A 114 13.42 9.36 13.68
C GLN A 114 14.37 10.43 13.17
N TRP A 115 14.70 11.41 14.01
CA TRP A 115 15.77 12.35 13.71
C TRP A 115 17.12 11.62 13.70
N GLY A 116 17.77 11.60 12.54
CA GLY A 116 19.15 11.16 12.36
C GLY A 116 20.07 12.34 12.02
N ALA A 117 21.35 12.05 11.80
CA ALA A 117 22.38 13.06 11.55
C ALA A 117 22.15 13.88 10.25
N SER A 118 21.39 13.36 9.29
CA SER A 118 21.13 14.00 7.99
C SER A 118 19.66 14.34 7.76
N GLY A 119 18.86 14.40 8.83
CA GLY A 119 17.42 14.64 8.77
C GLY A 119 16.61 13.43 9.22
N LEU A 120 15.38 13.28 8.69
CA LEU A 120 14.51 12.16 9.04
C LEU A 120 15.05 10.85 8.46
N ALA A 121 15.41 9.92 9.34
CA ALA A 121 15.78 8.56 9.01
C ALA A 121 14.55 7.66 9.10
N PHE A 122 14.27 6.93 8.02
CA PHE A 122 13.16 5.98 7.97
C PHE A 122 13.66 4.57 8.27
N PRO A 123 13.04 3.86 9.24
CA PRO A 123 13.47 2.51 9.57
C PRO A 123 13.06 1.53 8.46
N THR A 124 13.79 0.42 8.34
CA THR A 124 13.48 -0.68 7.41
C THR A 124 12.53 -1.72 8.01
N THR A 125 12.20 -1.58 9.30
CA THR A 125 11.23 -2.39 10.03
C THR A 125 10.19 -1.48 10.66
N GLY A 126 8.95 -1.96 10.74
CA GLY A 126 7.85 -1.20 11.33
C GLY A 126 6.93 -2.10 12.14
N THR A 127 5.83 -1.51 12.59
CA THR A 127 4.87 -2.17 13.47
C THR A 127 3.62 -2.52 12.68
N LEU A 128 3.23 -3.80 12.73
CA LEU A 128 1.95 -4.26 12.17
C LEU A 128 0.80 -3.58 12.91
N VAL A 129 -0.18 -3.09 12.15
CA VAL A 129 -1.38 -2.46 12.71
C VAL A 129 -2.65 -3.14 12.23
N GLU A 130 -3.70 -3.09 13.03
CA GLU A 130 -5.02 -3.54 12.57
C GLU A 130 -5.57 -2.56 11.53
N ARG A 131 -6.15 -3.08 10.44
CA ARG A 131 -6.67 -2.26 9.32
C ARG A 131 -7.66 -1.16 9.77
N LYS A 132 -8.53 -1.46 10.74
CA LYS A 132 -9.49 -0.49 11.32
C LYS A 132 -8.82 0.73 11.97
N ARG A 133 -7.53 0.65 12.31
CA ARG A 133 -6.79 1.76 12.93
C ARG A 133 -6.34 2.79 11.89
N LEU A 134 -6.34 2.44 10.60
CA LEU A 134 -5.97 3.37 9.53
C LEU A 134 -6.93 4.57 9.42
N ASP A 135 -8.17 4.45 9.91
CA ASP A 135 -9.14 5.57 10.00
C ASP A 135 -8.66 6.71 10.93
N ARG A 136 -7.62 6.46 11.73
CA ARG A 136 -6.95 7.45 12.59
C ARG A 136 -5.81 8.17 11.88
N LEU A 137 -5.59 7.92 10.59
CA LEU A 137 -4.51 8.55 9.81
C LEU A 137 -5.07 9.60 8.84
N THR A 138 -4.30 10.65 8.62
CA THR A 138 -4.56 11.66 7.58
C THR A 138 -3.37 11.69 6.63
N ALA A 139 -3.61 11.48 5.34
CA ALA A 139 -2.56 11.47 4.33
C ALA A 139 -1.85 12.82 4.25
N LEU A 140 -0.52 12.79 4.19
CA LEU A 140 0.32 13.95 3.95
C LEU A 140 0.71 14.01 2.48
N LYS A 141 0.63 15.20 1.90
CA LYS A 141 1.11 15.45 0.54
C LYS A 141 2.62 15.67 0.60
N VAL A 142 3.38 14.76 0.00
CA VAL A 142 4.83 14.89 -0.13
C VAL A 142 5.16 15.08 -1.61
N PRO A 143 5.82 16.20 -1.99
CA PRO A 143 6.19 16.43 -3.37
C PRO A 143 7.21 15.39 -3.83
N LEU A 144 7.07 14.93 -5.07
CA LEU A 144 8.14 14.15 -5.71
C LEU A 144 9.33 15.07 -5.95
N ALA A 145 10.53 14.57 -5.71
CA ALA A 145 11.73 15.25 -6.18
C ALA A 145 11.63 15.37 -7.72
N SER A 146 11.86 16.56 -8.24
CA SER A 146 12.08 16.75 -9.66
C SER A 146 13.31 15.93 -10.06
N THR A 147 13.09 14.86 -10.82
CA THR A 147 14.20 14.21 -11.51
C THR A 147 14.65 15.19 -12.61
N GLU A 148 15.94 15.54 -12.65
CA GLU A 148 16.47 16.41 -13.71
C GLU A 148 16.33 15.78 -15.11
N ASP A 149 16.01 14.49 -15.19
CA ASP A 149 15.58 13.82 -16.41
C ASP A 149 14.07 13.57 -16.37
N GLY A 150 13.32 14.17 -17.30
CA GLY A 150 11.85 14.14 -17.40
C GLY A 150 11.22 12.78 -17.72
N THR A 151 11.72 11.69 -17.16
CA THR A 151 11.10 10.36 -17.26
C THR A 151 10.38 10.06 -15.94
N ALA A 152 9.06 10.25 -15.93
CA ALA A 152 8.24 9.85 -14.80
C ALA A 152 8.32 8.33 -14.59
N PRO A 153 8.53 7.82 -13.35
CA PRO A 153 8.37 6.40 -13.09
C PRO A 153 6.89 6.05 -13.24
N PHE A 154 6.60 5.03 -14.04
CA PHE A 154 5.25 4.55 -14.33
C PHE A 154 4.42 4.38 -13.05
N HIS A 155 3.24 5.03 -13.05
CA HIS A 155 2.20 4.92 -12.02
C HIS A 155 1.36 3.66 -12.22
#